data_AF-A0A0R3RLL9-F1
#
_entry.id   AF-A0A0R3RLL9-F1
#
_cell.length_a   1.000
_cell.length_b   1.000
_cell.length_c   1.000
_cell.angle_alpha   90.00
_cell.angle_beta   90.00
_cell.angle_gamma   90.00
#
_symmetry.space_group_name_H-M   'P 1'
#
loop_
_entity.id
_entity.type
_entity.pdbx_description
1 polymer ?
#
loop_
_entity_poly.entity_id
_entity_poly.type
_entity_poly.pdbx_seq_one_letter_code
_entity_poly.pdbx_strand_id
1 'polypeptide(L)'
;MCPMNWDYNEEGECGPKYWPNANGRNQSPINLDLCLMKYNTVEPLKFVNYDVKLTGEIFNNGHSGNIFLQVKPHFENDVPEIRDGGLDQSYRLVQYHFHWGLHDNEGSEHTLAGLHYPAELHIVHEGVTNPNKLAVIGVFFVLGVDDKPLLQECTVLNKLIEPGFLFKFIALHCLLMSSVRKESILHSKRRML
;
A
#
# COMPACT_ATOMS: atom_id res chain seq x y z
N MET A 1 8.78 -26.71 -10.31
CA MET A 1 7.45 -26.11 -10.54
C MET A 1 6.90 -25.73 -9.18
N CYS A 2 6.76 -24.43 -8.90
CA CYS A 2 6.48 -23.86 -7.57
C CYS A 2 4.95 -23.81 -7.34
N PRO A 3 4.33 -24.79 -6.65
CA PRO A 3 2.88 -24.96 -6.74
C PRO A 3 2.10 -24.06 -5.77
N MET A 4 2.75 -23.40 -4.79
CA MET A 4 2.08 -22.52 -3.81
C MET A 4 2.99 -21.43 -3.20
N ASN A 5 4.26 -21.35 -3.57
CA ASN A 5 5.19 -20.36 -3.02
C ASN A 5 5.60 -19.39 -4.14
N TRP A 6 5.63 -18.11 -3.83
CA TRP A 6 6.05 -17.05 -4.72
C TRP A 6 7.04 -16.17 -3.96
N ASP A 7 8.04 -15.64 -4.66
CA ASP A 7 9.05 -14.73 -4.10
C ASP A 7 9.34 -13.56 -5.07
N TYR A 8 10.10 -12.56 -4.62
CA TYR A 8 10.53 -11.43 -5.46
C TYR A 8 11.93 -11.61 -6.06
N ASN A 9 12.51 -12.82 -6.00
CA ASN A 9 13.80 -13.04 -6.64
C ASN A 9 13.59 -13.12 -8.16
N GLU A 10 13.96 -12.07 -8.89
CA GLU A 10 13.80 -11.98 -10.35
C GLU A 10 14.45 -13.16 -11.10
N GLU A 11 15.53 -13.71 -10.55
CA GLU A 11 16.24 -14.87 -11.12
C GLU A 11 15.78 -16.21 -10.54
N GLY A 12 14.88 -16.19 -9.55
CA GLY A 12 14.39 -17.37 -8.85
C GLY A 12 13.35 -18.17 -9.63
N GLU A 13 13.26 -19.47 -9.34
CA GLU A 13 12.26 -20.37 -9.95
C GLU A 13 10.81 -20.05 -9.52
N CYS A 14 10.64 -19.24 -8.47
CA CYS A 14 9.35 -18.76 -7.96
C CYS A 14 9.22 -17.22 -8.07
N GLY A 15 10.11 -16.59 -8.85
CA GLY A 15 10.16 -15.14 -9.05
C GLY A 15 9.02 -14.57 -9.89
N PRO A 16 8.93 -13.23 -10.02
CA PRO A 16 7.83 -12.53 -10.69
C PRO A 16 7.45 -13.05 -12.06
N LYS A 17 8.45 -13.48 -12.85
CA LYS A 17 8.26 -14.07 -14.18
C LYS A 17 7.37 -15.32 -14.19
N TYR A 18 7.31 -16.05 -13.08
CA TYR A 18 6.62 -17.33 -12.96
C TYR A 18 5.40 -17.27 -12.03
N TRP A 19 5.01 -16.09 -11.54
CA TRP A 19 3.88 -15.96 -10.62
C TRP A 19 2.57 -16.43 -11.25
N PRO A 20 1.78 -17.25 -10.53
CA PRO A 20 0.49 -17.70 -11.02
C PRO A 20 -0.47 -16.52 -11.16
N ASN A 21 -1.32 -16.54 -12.19
CA ASN A 21 -2.35 -15.51 -12.46
C ASN A 21 -1.83 -14.07 -12.66
N ALA A 22 -0.52 -13.87 -12.83
CA ALA A 22 0.11 -12.56 -13.05
C ALA A 22 0.33 -12.21 -14.54
N ASN A 23 -0.28 -12.95 -15.48
CA ASN A 23 -0.13 -12.77 -16.93
C ASN A 23 -1.30 -11.99 -17.59
N GLY A 24 -2.06 -11.23 -16.79
CA GLY A 24 -3.16 -10.40 -17.26
C GLY A 24 -2.70 -9.19 -18.08
N ARG A 25 -3.63 -8.53 -18.78
CA ARG A 25 -3.34 -7.32 -19.59
C ARG A 25 -3.35 -6.01 -18.79
N ASN A 26 -3.95 -6.02 -17.61
CA ASN A 26 -4.09 -4.86 -16.74
C ASN A 26 -3.40 -5.18 -15.41
N GLN A 27 -2.08 -5.23 -15.42
CA GLN A 27 -1.27 -5.47 -14.22
C GLN A 27 -0.76 -4.13 -13.67
N SER A 28 -0.47 -4.15 -12.38
CA SER A 28 0.28 -3.12 -11.67
C SER A 28 1.56 -3.76 -11.12
N PRO A 29 2.62 -2.99 -10.86
CA PRO A 29 2.72 -1.53 -10.99
C PRO A 29 2.79 -1.02 -12.44
N ILE A 30 2.70 0.30 -12.60
CA ILE A 30 2.87 1.00 -13.90
C ILE A 30 3.79 2.22 -13.74
N ASN A 31 4.36 2.65 -14.88
CA ASN A 31 4.96 3.97 -14.98
C ASN A 31 3.88 5.04 -15.25
N LEU A 32 3.95 6.12 -14.48
CA LEU A 32 3.05 7.25 -14.55
C LEU A 32 3.75 8.36 -15.32
N ASP A 33 3.41 8.50 -16.59
CA ASP A 33 3.89 9.61 -17.41
C ASP A 33 2.88 10.75 -17.36
N LEU A 34 3.22 11.81 -16.64
CA LEU A 34 2.38 13.01 -16.49
C LEU A 34 2.05 13.65 -17.85
N CYS A 35 2.87 13.47 -18.88
CA CYS A 35 2.62 13.99 -20.21
C CYS A 35 1.51 13.22 -20.95
N LEU A 36 1.25 11.97 -20.55
CA LEU A 36 0.22 11.11 -21.13
C LEU A 36 -1.08 11.10 -20.31
N MET A 37 -1.06 11.69 -19.11
CA MET A 37 -2.23 11.75 -18.24
C MET A 37 -3.31 12.66 -18.83
N LYS A 38 -4.56 12.20 -18.74
CA LYS A 38 -5.74 12.98 -19.12
C LYS A 38 -6.47 13.40 -17.87
N TYR A 39 -6.72 14.69 -17.74
CA TYR A 39 -7.57 15.23 -16.69
C TYR A 39 -9.00 14.74 -16.89
N ASN A 40 -9.58 14.20 -15.84
CA ASN A 40 -11.00 13.92 -15.76
C ASN A 40 -11.61 14.81 -14.67
N THR A 41 -12.82 15.32 -14.91
CA THR A 41 -13.53 16.12 -13.91
C THR A 41 -14.35 15.16 -13.05
N VAL A 42 -13.82 14.83 -11.89
CA VAL A 42 -14.52 14.02 -10.87
C VAL A 42 -14.58 14.81 -9.58
N GLU A 43 -15.58 14.51 -8.75
CA GLU A 43 -15.63 15.02 -7.39
C GLU A 43 -14.35 14.64 -6.63
N PRO A 44 -13.84 15.50 -5.73
CA PRO A 44 -12.67 15.16 -4.92
C PRO A 44 -12.88 13.87 -4.11
N LEU A 45 -11.82 13.07 -3.98
CA LEU A 45 -11.82 11.90 -3.11
C LEU A 45 -12.04 12.35 -1.65
N LYS A 46 -13.03 11.76 -0.99
CA LYS A 46 -13.33 12.04 0.42
C LYS A 46 -12.78 10.94 1.32
N PHE A 47 -12.13 11.36 2.40
CA PHE A 47 -11.64 10.53 3.48
C PHE A 47 -12.58 10.69 4.67
N VAL A 48 -13.17 9.58 5.14
CA VAL A 48 -14.09 9.54 6.27
C VAL A 48 -13.42 8.77 7.39
N ASN A 49 -13.44 9.31 8.61
CA ASN A 49 -12.87 8.69 9.82
C ASN A 49 -11.36 8.38 9.74
N TYR A 50 -10.57 9.14 8.98
CA TYR A 50 -9.09 8.97 8.94
C TYR A 50 -8.36 9.68 10.09
N ASP A 51 -9.08 10.44 10.89
CA ASP A 51 -8.65 11.11 12.11
C ASP A 51 -8.79 10.22 13.36
N VAL A 52 -9.41 9.03 13.22
CA VAL A 52 -9.53 8.07 14.31
C VAL A 52 -8.19 7.39 14.60
N LYS A 53 -7.96 7.04 15.87
CA LYS A 53 -6.80 6.26 16.27
C LYS A 53 -6.96 4.82 15.79
N LEU A 54 -6.02 4.36 14.97
CA LEU A 54 -5.98 2.96 14.58
C LEU A 54 -5.36 2.13 15.70
N THR A 55 -6.01 1.03 16.05
CA THR A 55 -5.40 -0.06 16.82
C THR A 55 -5.34 -1.28 15.92
N GLY A 56 -4.34 -2.13 16.08
CA GLY A 56 -4.20 -3.26 15.18
C GLY A 56 -2.94 -4.05 15.41
N GLU A 57 -2.64 -4.87 14.42
CA GLU A 57 -1.51 -5.77 14.42
C GLU A 57 -0.57 -5.43 13.26
N ILE A 58 0.72 -5.34 13.58
CA ILE A 58 1.80 -5.22 12.61
C ILE A 58 2.52 -6.56 12.59
N PHE A 59 2.75 -7.10 11.39
CA PHE A 59 3.50 -8.35 11.22
C PHE A 59 4.33 -8.32 9.94
N ASN A 60 5.47 -9.01 9.99
CA ASN A 60 6.29 -9.33 8.83
C ASN A 60 5.76 -10.64 8.21
N ASN A 61 5.26 -10.56 6.99
CA ASN A 61 4.64 -11.69 6.30
C ASN A 61 5.62 -12.54 5.46
N GLY A 62 6.91 -12.19 5.45
CA GLY A 62 7.98 -13.05 4.91
C GLY A 62 8.10 -13.10 3.39
N HIS A 63 7.40 -12.27 2.62
CA HIS A 63 7.70 -12.14 1.19
C HIS A 63 9.01 -11.34 1.03
N SER A 64 10.08 -11.98 0.52
CA SER A 64 11.45 -11.46 0.63
C SER A 64 11.86 -10.56 -0.55
N GLY A 65 12.74 -9.58 -0.28
CA GLY A 65 13.26 -8.57 -1.21
C GLY A 65 12.94 -7.17 -0.71
N ASN A 66 11.65 -6.89 -0.60
CA ASN A 66 11.07 -5.75 0.10
C ASN A 66 10.46 -6.33 1.39
N ILE A 67 10.89 -5.93 2.58
CA ILE A 67 10.22 -6.41 3.79
C ILE A 67 8.78 -5.88 3.72
N PHE A 68 7.78 -6.72 3.97
CA PHE A 68 6.38 -6.30 3.95
C PHE A 68 5.93 -6.04 5.38
N LEU A 69 5.76 -4.77 5.71
CA LEU A 69 5.12 -4.38 6.95
C LEU A 69 3.61 -4.33 6.72
N GLN A 70 2.87 -5.39 7.04
CA GLN A 70 1.41 -5.35 6.91
C GLN A 70 0.77 -4.93 8.24
N VAL A 71 -0.14 -3.97 8.16
CA VAL A 71 -0.93 -3.52 9.30
C VAL A 71 -2.41 -3.81 9.10
N LYS A 72 -3.00 -4.55 10.03
CA LYS A 72 -4.44 -4.85 10.05
C LYS A 72 -5.11 -4.12 11.21
N PRO A 73 -5.84 -3.02 10.93
CA PRO A 73 -6.55 -2.30 11.96
C PRO A 73 -7.80 -3.06 12.43
N HIS A 74 -8.12 -2.94 13.71
CA HIS A 74 -9.36 -3.42 14.32
C HIS A 74 -10.28 -2.22 14.57
N PHE A 75 -11.52 -2.32 14.12
CA PHE A 75 -12.52 -1.29 14.26
C PHE A 75 -13.72 -1.83 15.02
N GLU A 76 -14.06 -1.19 16.14
CA GLU A 76 -15.32 -1.45 16.83
C GLU A 76 -16.45 -0.58 16.25
N ASN A 77 -16.14 0.67 15.88
CA ASN A 77 -17.00 1.63 15.20
C ASN A 77 -16.13 2.53 14.28
N ASP A 78 -16.77 3.36 13.46
CA ASP A 78 -16.09 4.41 12.67
C ASP A 78 -14.94 3.93 11.78
N VAL A 79 -15.19 2.84 11.03
CA VAL A 79 -14.22 2.30 10.07
C VAL A 79 -13.81 3.39 9.06
N PRO A 80 -12.51 3.68 8.88
CA PRO A 80 -12.02 4.59 7.86
C PRO A 80 -12.48 4.15 6.47
N GLU A 81 -12.96 5.11 5.70
CA GLU A 81 -13.59 4.86 4.41
C GLU A 81 -13.22 5.95 3.41
N ILE A 82 -13.00 5.54 2.15
CA ILE A 82 -12.89 6.43 1.01
C ILE A 82 -14.13 6.33 0.12
N ARG A 83 -14.54 7.47 -0.44
CA ARG A 83 -15.65 7.57 -1.40
C ARG A 83 -15.50 8.81 -2.29
N ASP A 84 -16.38 8.94 -3.27
CA ASP A 84 -16.30 9.96 -4.33
C ASP A 84 -15.00 9.79 -5.15
N GLY A 85 -14.40 10.82 -5.76
CA GLY A 85 -13.14 10.63 -6.52
C GLY A 85 -13.28 9.82 -7.81
N GLY A 86 -14.50 9.62 -8.31
CA GLY A 86 -14.79 8.70 -9.42
C GLY A 86 -14.92 7.23 -9.01
N LEU A 87 -14.96 6.93 -7.70
CA LEU A 87 -15.29 5.60 -7.19
C LEU A 87 -16.76 5.26 -7.43
N ASP A 88 -17.03 3.98 -7.68
CA ASP A 88 -18.36 3.43 -7.95
C ASP A 88 -19.15 3.04 -6.68
N GLN A 89 -18.48 3.03 -5.54
CA GLN A 89 -19.02 2.73 -4.22
C GLN A 89 -18.07 3.30 -3.15
N SER A 90 -18.49 3.23 -1.89
CA SER A 90 -17.58 3.41 -0.76
C SER A 90 -16.63 2.23 -0.58
N TYR A 91 -15.42 2.49 -0.09
CA TYR A 91 -14.42 1.47 0.19
C TYR A 91 -13.82 1.64 1.60
N ARG A 92 -13.88 0.59 2.41
CA ARG A 92 -13.41 0.59 3.81
C ARG A 92 -11.98 0.10 3.91
N LEU A 93 -11.18 0.75 4.75
CA LEU A 93 -9.80 0.36 5.03
C LEU A 93 -9.74 -1.05 5.59
N VAL A 94 -8.89 -1.90 5.02
CA VAL A 94 -8.68 -3.28 5.51
C VAL A 94 -7.24 -3.55 5.92
N GLN A 95 -6.27 -2.90 5.28
CA GLN A 95 -4.86 -2.99 5.65
C GLN A 95 -4.06 -1.91 4.96
N TYR A 96 -2.86 -1.65 5.47
CA TYR A 96 -1.84 -0.93 4.72
C TYR A 96 -0.50 -1.66 4.81
N HIS A 97 0.33 -1.49 3.79
CA HIS A 97 1.68 -2.04 3.75
C HIS A 97 2.63 -1.16 2.97
N PHE A 98 3.92 -1.37 3.20
CA PHE A 98 4.98 -0.63 2.54
C PHE A 98 5.76 -1.55 1.62
N HIS A 99 6.21 -0.99 0.51
CA HIS A 99 7.28 -1.50 -0.33
C HIS A 99 8.47 -0.56 -0.19
N TRP A 100 9.67 -1.12 -0.08
CA TRP A 100 10.90 -0.36 -0.03
C TRP A 100 12.07 -1.21 -0.53
N GLY A 101 13.10 -0.54 -1.01
CA GLY A 101 14.29 -1.16 -1.57
C GLY A 101 15.50 -0.96 -0.67
N LEU A 102 16.63 -1.56 -1.06
CA LEU A 102 17.91 -1.32 -0.41
C LEU A 102 18.45 0.08 -0.72
N HIS A 103 18.08 0.60 -1.89
CA HIS A 103 18.54 1.88 -2.41
C HIS A 103 17.37 2.83 -2.64
N ASP A 104 17.66 4.13 -2.53
CA ASP A 104 16.67 5.22 -2.61
C ASP A 104 15.96 5.30 -3.97
N ASN A 105 16.50 4.63 -4.99
CA ASN A 105 16.01 4.62 -6.37
C ASN A 105 15.42 3.26 -6.78
N GLU A 106 15.01 2.41 -5.83
CA GLU A 106 14.53 1.05 -6.11
C GLU A 106 13.29 0.65 -5.32
N GLY A 107 12.80 1.49 -4.40
CA GLY A 107 11.84 1.02 -3.39
C GLY A 107 10.35 1.09 -3.76
N SER A 108 9.93 2.05 -4.58
CA SER A 108 8.55 2.13 -5.03
C SER A 108 8.26 1.09 -6.12
N GLU A 109 7.08 0.48 -6.09
CA GLU A 109 6.65 -0.42 -7.16
C GLU A 109 6.30 0.39 -8.42
N HIS A 110 5.50 1.46 -8.26
CA HIS A 110 5.20 2.40 -9.32
C HIS A 110 6.38 3.34 -9.59
N THR A 111 6.41 3.92 -10.78
CA THR A 111 7.39 4.96 -11.15
C THR A 111 6.68 6.21 -11.65
N LEU A 112 7.31 7.37 -11.45
CA LEU A 112 6.87 8.65 -12.02
C LEU A 112 7.89 9.07 -13.08
N ALA A 113 7.46 9.14 -14.35
CA ALA A 113 8.34 9.39 -15.49
C ALA A 113 9.60 8.48 -15.50
N GLY A 114 9.45 7.21 -15.12
CA GLY A 114 10.51 6.20 -15.05
C GLY A 114 11.38 6.27 -13.80
N LEU A 115 11.11 7.19 -12.87
CA LEU A 115 11.86 7.32 -11.62
C LEU A 115 11.16 6.56 -10.50
N HIS A 116 11.94 5.74 -9.79
CA HIS A 116 11.55 5.13 -8.53
C HIS A 116 11.79 6.08 -7.36
N TYR A 117 11.04 5.85 -6.29
CA TYR A 117 11.17 6.51 -5.00
C TYR A 117 11.70 5.51 -3.95
N PRO A 118 12.24 5.99 -2.82
CA PRO A 118 12.79 5.13 -1.76
C PRO A 118 11.81 4.12 -1.17
N ALA A 119 10.51 4.44 -1.15
CA ALA A 119 9.46 3.56 -0.68
C ALA A 119 8.10 3.97 -1.24
N GLU A 120 7.14 3.04 -1.19
CA GLU A 120 5.73 3.26 -1.53
C GLU A 120 4.81 2.64 -0.47
N LEU A 121 3.87 3.43 0.07
CA LEU A 121 2.81 2.95 0.95
C LEU A 121 1.57 2.63 0.12
N HIS A 122 1.05 1.43 0.33
CA HIS A 122 -0.25 1.00 -0.13
C HIS A 122 -1.26 1.01 1.00
N ILE A 123 -2.31 1.80 0.85
CA ILE A 123 -3.48 1.79 1.74
C ILE A 123 -4.61 1.08 1.00
N VAL A 124 -4.96 -0.12 1.45
CA VAL A 124 -5.85 -1.05 0.75
C VAL A 124 -7.25 -1.01 1.37
N HIS A 125 -8.25 -0.87 0.50
CA HIS A 125 -9.65 -0.78 0.88
C HIS A 125 -10.49 -1.81 0.12
N GLU A 126 -11.52 -2.34 0.77
CA GLU A 126 -12.51 -3.24 0.18
C GLU A 126 -13.86 -2.53 -0.02
N GLY A 127 -14.53 -2.82 -1.13
CA GLY A 127 -15.81 -2.19 -1.46
C GLY A 127 -16.93 -2.57 -0.48
N VAL A 128 -17.70 -1.58 -0.03
CA VAL A 128 -18.80 -1.78 0.94
C VAL A 128 -19.94 -2.60 0.34
N THR A 129 -20.31 -2.32 -0.92
CA THR A 129 -21.39 -3.05 -1.61
C THR A 129 -20.87 -4.32 -2.30
N ASN A 130 -19.66 -4.27 -2.86
CA ASN A 130 -18.99 -5.41 -3.48
C ASN A 130 -17.56 -5.57 -2.93
N PRO A 131 -17.35 -6.44 -1.91
CA PRO A 131 -16.06 -6.66 -1.27
C PRO A 131 -14.97 -7.27 -2.18
N ASN A 132 -15.34 -7.79 -3.36
CA ASN A 132 -14.36 -8.32 -4.32
C ASN A 132 -13.66 -7.22 -5.14
N LYS A 133 -14.13 -5.97 -5.03
CA LYS A 133 -13.46 -4.80 -5.61
C LYS A 133 -12.55 -4.17 -4.57
N LEU A 134 -11.31 -3.92 -4.98
CA LEU A 134 -10.34 -3.20 -4.16
C LEU A 134 -10.14 -1.79 -4.69
N ALA A 135 -9.87 -0.87 -3.78
CA ALA A 135 -9.32 0.44 -4.05
C ALA A 135 -8.03 0.61 -3.25
N VAL A 136 -6.92 0.87 -3.95
CA VAL A 136 -5.61 1.07 -3.32
C VAL A 136 -5.17 2.51 -3.55
N ILE A 137 -4.80 3.19 -2.47
CA ILE A 137 -4.10 4.49 -2.53
C ILE A 137 -2.61 4.19 -2.43
N GLY A 138 -1.87 4.54 -3.49
CA GLY A 138 -0.41 4.55 -3.49
C GLY A 138 0.12 5.91 -3.04
N VAL A 139 1.14 5.89 -2.17
CA VAL A 139 1.81 7.09 -1.65
C VAL A 139 3.33 6.91 -1.77
N PHE A 140 3.97 7.75 -2.57
CA PHE A 140 5.43 7.78 -2.69
C PHE A 140 6.09 8.47 -1.50
N PHE A 141 7.19 7.91 -1.00
CA PHE A 141 8.02 8.55 0.02
C PHE A 141 9.16 9.32 -0.63
N VAL A 142 9.49 10.45 -0.03
CA VAL A 142 10.71 11.21 -0.37
C VAL A 142 11.52 11.32 0.90
N LEU A 143 12.82 11.06 0.81
CA LEU A 143 13.72 11.26 1.96
C LEU A 143 13.75 12.75 2.33
N GLY A 144 13.59 13.02 3.61
CA GLY A 144 13.58 14.36 4.16
C GLY A 144 14.20 14.39 5.54
N VAL A 145 14.31 15.59 6.09
CA VAL A 145 14.88 15.83 7.43
C VAL A 145 13.87 15.65 8.56
N ASP A 146 12.58 15.46 8.24
CA ASP A 146 11.51 15.25 9.21
C ASP A 146 11.14 13.76 9.27
N ASP A 147 11.57 13.11 10.35
CA ASP A 147 11.33 11.69 10.64
C ASP A 147 10.03 11.45 11.44
N LYS A 148 9.36 12.52 11.88
CA LYS A 148 8.14 12.44 12.69
C LYS A 148 7.01 11.61 12.07
N PRO A 149 6.76 11.63 10.75
CA PRO A 149 5.63 10.90 10.18
C PRO A 149 5.66 9.40 10.45
N LEU A 150 6.84 8.77 10.42
CA LEU A 150 7.01 7.32 10.57
C LEU A 150 7.62 6.91 11.92
N LEU A 151 7.73 7.85 12.87
CA LEU A 151 8.46 7.59 14.11
C LEU A 151 7.87 6.40 14.89
N GLN A 152 6.55 6.25 14.90
CA GLN A 152 5.90 5.12 15.58
C GLN A 152 6.25 3.78 14.92
N GLU A 153 6.17 3.70 13.59
CA GLU A 153 6.55 2.51 12.83
C GLU A 153 8.02 2.17 13.02
N CYS A 154 8.91 3.16 12.95
CA CYS A 154 10.34 2.97 13.15
C CYS A 154 10.67 2.35 14.53
N THR A 155 9.92 2.68 15.59
CA THR A 155 10.16 2.09 16.92
C THR A 155 9.85 0.60 17.01
N VAL A 156 9.05 0.05 16.08
CA VAL A 156 8.67 -1.36 16.07
C VAL A 156 9.39 -2.17 14.99
N LEU A 157 10.00 -1.54 13.97
CA LEU A 157 10.71 -2.25 12.89
C LEU A 157 11.76 -3.25 13.41
N ASN A 158 12.55 -2.86 14.42
CA ASN A 158 13.56 -3.74 15.02
C ASN A 158 12.96 -4.98 15.72
N LYS A 159 11.65 -5.00 15.99
CA LYS A 159 10.94 -6.13 16.60
C LYS A 159 10.29 -7.06 15.56
N LEU A 160 10.35 -6.69 14.29
CA LEU A 160 9.67 -7.35 13.17
C LEU A 160 10.67 -7.99 12.19
N ILE A 161 11.91 -8.20 12.65
CA ILE A 161 13.01 -8.77 11.86
C ILE A 161 12.68 -10.20 11.42
N GLU A 162 12.05 -10.99 12.30
CA GLU A 162 11.65 -12.35 11.99
C GLU A 162 10.17 -12.42 11.55
N PRO A 163 9.85 -13.16 10.47
CA PRO A 163 8.47 -13.42 10.07
C PRO A 163 7.65 -14.04 11.20
N GLY A 164 6.37 -13.67 11.29
CA GLY A 164 5.44 -14.23 12.28
C GLY A 164 5.42 -13.55 13.65
N PHE A 165 6.24 -12.53 13.88
CA PHE A 165 6.10 -11.67 15.06
C PHE A 165 4.91 -10.73 14.90
N LEU A 166 4.06 -10.71 15.92
CA LEU A 166 2.85 -9.92 16.00
C LEU A 166 3.04 -8.78 17.01
N PHE A 167 2.96 -7.54 16.56
CA PHE A 167 2.99 -6.38 17.46
C PHE A 167 1.64 -5.67 17.48
N LYS A 168 1.03 -5.58 18.66
CA LYS A 168 -0.18 -4.77 18.87
C LYS A 168 0.20 -3.32 19.10
N PHE A 169 -0.34 -2.41 18.29
CA PHE A 169 -0.16 -0.98 18.48
C PHE A 169 -1.48 -0.32 18.86
N ILE A 170 -1.36 0.76 19.64
CA ILE A 170 -2.45 1.66 19.96
C ILE A 170 -2.07 3.02 19.38
N ALA A 171 -2.89 3.50 18.45
CA ALA A 171 -2.81 4.77 17.76
C ALA A 171 -1.70 4.86 16.71
N LEU A 172 -2.01 4.44 15.49
CA LEU A 172 -1.47 5.11 14.31
C LEU A 172 -2.42 6.25 13.92
N HIS A 173 -1.89 7.47 13.78
CA HIS A 173 -2.57 8.47 12.96
C HIS A 173 -2.36 8.06 11.50
N CYS A 174 -3.42 8.00 10.69
CA CYS A 174 -3.24 7.78 9.28
C CYS A 174 -2.33 8.89 8.72
N LEU A 175 -1.17 8.49 8.18
CA LEU A 175 -0.09 9.30 7.58
C LEU A 175 -0.58 10.38 6.59
N LEU A 176 -1.82 10.27 6.13
CA LEU A 176 -2.47 11.12 5.15
C LEU A 176 -2.80 12.55 5.63
N MET A 177 -2.85 12.80 6.96
CA MET A 177 -3.37 14.08 7.47
C MET A 177 -2.32 15.13 7.87
N SER A 178 -1.03 14.79 8.02
CA SER A 178 -0.06 15.75 8.58
C SER A 178 1.17 16.12 7.74
N SER A 179 1.55 15.40 6.67
CA SER A 179 2.79 15.78 5.95
C SER A 179 2.94 15.38 4.48
N VAL A 180 2.01 14.64 3.88
CA VAL A 180 2.17 14.15 2.51
C VAL A 180 1.52 15.10 1.51
N ARG A 181 2.29 15.61 0.53
CA ARG A 181 1.71 16.26 -0.67
C ARG A 181 0.84 15.23 -1.38
N LYS A 182 -0.47 15.50 -1.40
CA LYS A 182 -1.50 14.55 -1.85
C LYS A 182 -1.49 14.44 -3.36
N GLU A 183 -0.73 13.50 -3.89
CA GLU A 183 -0.98 12.91 -5.21
C GLU A 183 -1.40 11.46 -4.99
N SER A 184 -2.70 11.26 -4.80
CA SER A 184 -3.28 9.94 -4.58
C SER A 184 -3.61 9.31 -5.92
N ILE A 185 -3.00 8.17 -6.21
CA ILE A 185 -3.32 7.39 -7.39
C ILE A 185 -4.16 6.21 -6.95
N LEU A 186 -5.37 6.15 -7.51
CA LEU A 186 -6.34 5.13 -7.22
C LEU A 186 -6.24 4.04 -8.28
N HIS A 187 -5.78 2.85 -7.88
CA HIS A 187 -5.81 1.68 -8.75
C HIS A 187 -6.82 0.67 -8.22
N SER A 188 -7.68 0.17 -9.12
CA SER A 188 -8.57 -0.94 -8.84
C SER A 188 -7.83 -2.25 -9.10
N LYS A 189 -7.49 -3.00 -8.05
CA LYS A 189 -7.01 -4.38 -8.18
C LYS A 189 -8.20 -5.33 -8.05
N ARG A 190 -8.29 -6.34 -8.94
CA ARG A 190 -9.16 -7.51 -8.69
C ARG A 190 -8.42 -8.43 -7.73
N ARG A 191 -9.13 -8.95 -6.73
CA ARG A 191 -8.60 -9.97 -5.82
C ARG A 191 -8.12 -11.18 -6.64
N MET A 192 -6.82 -11.46 -6.63
CA MET A 192 -6.32 -12.75 -7.06
C MET A 192 -6.64 -13.75 -5.94
N LEU A 193 -7.40 -14.78 -6.28
CA LEU A 193 -7.74 -15.92 -5.41
C LEU A 193 -6.52 -16.85 -5.29
#